data_AF-A0A1A8WM39-F1
#
_entry.id   AF-A0A1A8WM39-F1
#
_cell.length_a   1.000
_cell.length_b   1.000
_cell.length_c   1.000
_cell.angle_alpha   90.00
_cell.angle_beta   90.00
_cell.angle_gamma   90.00
#
_symmetry.space_group_name_H-M   'P 1'
#
loop_
_entity.id
_entity.type
_entity.pdbx_description
1 polymer ?
#
loop_
_entity_poly.entity_id
_entity_poly.type
_entity_poly.pdbx_seq_one_letter_code
_entity_poly.pdbx_strand_id
1 'polypeptide(L)'
;LTLPSALNYKILDNKTAYYSDDKCNTLVDVLSEYNGVFDFCEKFIGIIENFNKLTIFGQFEDDSCITVKFWVYDRLFKLPINNTNVNDINKVILKLKENIDLDTIKECNIFNFTFSKEDFYKMKSLYDYATNYNTIKEYLNGKNYICNQNLRNYIDKNYEIYINVKDKCNSNDTRNIEYCTVYDYIKKVFINENSSLSCKVKHSEDDVSEKEQHVTRRDEGLAPTLSNLGKRDEKIPGINVITEHEKNSVPFAKIIVGVIFPLLGFFFILYKFTPFKSWLKTNLLKKKIIEDYEDEEYTQEPLNECYSMRRRHVHYHPL
;
A
#
# COMPACT_ATOMS: atom_id res chain seq x y z
N LEU A 1 5.18 1.66 6.37
CA LEU A 1 5.79 2.84 5.67
C LEU A 1 4.79 3.34 4.65
N THR A 2 4.16 4.49 4.86
CA THR A 2 3.22 5.01 3.87
C THR A 2 3.97 5.54 2.65
N LEU A 3 3.69 4.98 1.46
CA LEU A 3 4.32 5.38 0.21
C LEU A 3 3.55 6.57 -0.40
N PRO A 4 4.23 7.67 -0.77
CA PRO A 4 3.57 8.85 -1.33
C PRO A 4 2.67 8.58 -2.55
N SER A 5 3.11 7.77 -3.50
CA SER A 5 2.29 7.40 -4.68
C SER A 5 0.97 6.70 -4.30
N ALA A 6 1.02 5.76 -3.34
CA ALA A 6 -0.18 5.08 -2.85
C ALA A 6 -1.12 6.07 -2.12
N LEU A 7 -0.55 6.97 -1.31
CA LEU A 7 -1.30 8.03 -0.64
C LEU A 7 -1.98 8.97 -1.65
N ASN A 8 -1.26 9.37 -2.70
CA ASN A 8 -1.79 10.23 -3.76
C ASN A 8 -3.00 9.57 -4.44
N TYR A 9 -2.91 8.30 -4.82
CA TYR A 9 -4.05 7.60 -5.42
C TYR A 9 -5.23 7.46 -4.45
N LYS A 10 -4.99 7.23 -3.16
CA LYS A 10 -6.04 7.21 -2.13
C LYS A 10 -6.73 8.58 -1.99
N ILE A 11 -5.97 9.68 -2.09
CA ILE A 11 -6.53 11.04 -2.09
C ILE A 11 -7.41 11.28 -3.31
N LEU A 12 -6.97 10.84 -4.49
CA LEU A 12 -7.74 10.95 -5.73
C LEU A 12 -9.00 10.08 -5.69
N ASP A 13 -8.92 8.84 -5.18
CA ASP A 13 -10.07 7.94 -5.04
C ASP A 13 -11.15 8.47 -4.07
N ASN A 14 -10.76 9.34 -3.14
CA ASN A 14 -11.66 9.98 -2.19
C ASN A 14 -12.32 11.27 -2.73
N LYS A 15 -11.94 11.72 -3.93
CA LYS A 15 -12.66 12.81 -4.59
C LYS A 15 -13.92 12.22 -5.19
N THR A 16 -15.05 12.82 -4.87
CA THR A 16 -16.36 12.47 -5.43
C THR A 16 -17.06 13.77 -5.78
N ALA A 17 -17.61 13.83 -6.98
CA ALA A 17 -18.43 14.96 -7.39
C ALA A 17 -19.74 14.97 -6.61
N TYR A 18 -20.28 16.17 -6.36
CA TYR A 18 -21.58 16.30 -5.68
C TYR A 18 -22.75 16.27 -6.68
N TYR A 19 -22.51 16.63 -7.94
CA TYR A 19 -23.52 16.68 -9.00
C TYR A 19 -22.96 16.08 -10.32
N SER A 20 -22.93 14.76 -10.41
CA SER A 20 -22.39 14.03 -11.56
C SER A 20 -23.36 13.05 -12.21
N ASP A 21 -24.52 12.79 -11.59
CA ASP A 21 -25.46 11.73 -11.95
C ASP A 21 -25.81 11.74 -13.44
N ASP A 22 -26.27 12.86 -14.00
CA ASP A 22 -26.69 12.92 -15.41
C ASP A 22 -25.55 12.57 -16.38
N LYS A 23 -24.35 13.12 -16.15
CA LYS A 23 -23.17 12.86 -16.98
C LYS A 23 -22.68 11.43 -16.84
N CYS A 24 -22.63 10.92 -15.61
CA CYS A 24 -22.13 9.57 -15.34
C CYS A 24 -23.12 8.48 -15.75
N ASN A 25 -24.43 8.71 -15.61
CA ASN A 25 -25.47 7.82 -16.13
C ASN A 25 -25.40 7.75 -17.66
N THR A 26 -25.24 8.89 -18.33
CA THR A 26 -25.02 8.92 -19.78
C THR A 26 -23.81 8.08 -20.18
N LEU A 27 -22.71 8.17 -19.44
CA LEU A 27 -21.50 7.37 -19.69
C LEU A 27 -21.73 5.87 -19.46
N VAL A 28 -22.47 5.49 -18.42
CA VAL A 28 -22.85 4.09 -18.17
C VAL A 28 -23.64 3.53 -19.35
N ASP A 29 -24.61 4.29 -19.88
CA ASP A 29 -25.43 3.85 -21.01
C ASP A 29 -24.58 3.61 -22.28
N VAL A 30 -23.66 4.54 -22.60
CA VAL A 30 -22.82 4.43 -23.81
C VAL A 30 -21.64 3.46 -23.66
N LEU A 31 -21.26 3.11 -22.42
CA LEU A 31 -20.19 2.18 -22.06
C LEU A 31 -20.75 0.95 -21.31
N SER A 32 -21.95 0.50 -21.68
CA SER A 32 -22.67 -0.59 -21.00
C SER A 32 -21.90 -1.93 -20.91
N GLU A 33 -20.86 -2.13 -21.73
CA GLU A 33 -19.99 -3.30 -21.62
C GLU A 33 -19.00 -3.25 -20.44
N TYR A 34 -18.78 -2.07 -19.86
CA TYR A 34 -17.88 -1.85 -18.73
C TYR A 34 -18.67 -1.74 -17.42
N ASN A 35 -18.17 -2.39 -16.37
CA ASN A 35 -18.66 -2.19 -15.01
C ASN A 35 -17.88 -1.09 -14.30
N GLY A 36 -18.51 -0.46 -13.29
CA GLY A 36 -17.84 0.55 -12.47
C GLY A 36 -17.57 1.88 -13.20
N VAL A 37 -18.17 2.09 -14.38
CA VAL A 37 -18.07 3.36 -15.14
C VAL A 37 -18.61 4.53 -14.32
N PHE A 38 -19.73 4.33 -13.61
CA PHE A 38 -20.32 5.34 -12.75
C PHE A 38 -19.34 5.79 -11.66
N ASP A 39 -18.84 4.85 -10.85
CA ASP A 39 -17.88 5.12 -9.76
C ASP A 39 -16.59 5.80 -10.28
N PHE A 40 -16.07 5.35 -11.43
CA PHE A 40 -14.92 6.01 -12.05
C PHE A 40 -15.26 7.45 -12.46
N CYS A 41 -16.40 7.65 -13.11
CA CYS A 41 -16.84 8.95 -13.60
C CYS A 41 -17.03 9.94 -12.44
N GLU A 42 -17.71 9.55 -11.35
CA GLU A 42 -17.89 10.40 -10.18
C GLU A 42 -16.57 10.84 -9.57
N LYS A 43 -15.62 9.91 -9.47
CA LYS A 43 -14.27 10.21 -8.97
C LYS A 43 -13.52 11.13 -9.90
N PHE A 44 -13.56 10.87 -11.20
CA PHE A 44 -12.86 11.67 -12.19
C PHE A 44 -13.39 13.10 -12.25
N ILE A 45 -14.72 13.29 -12.24
CA ILE A 45 -15.33 14.64 -12.14
C ILE A 45 -14.94 15.30 -10.81
N GLY A 46 -14.99 14.57 -9.70
CA GLY A 46 -14.57 15.09 -8.39
C GLY A 46 -13.11 15.56 -8.37
N ILE A 47 -12.22 14.85 -9.07
CA ILE A 47 -10.82 15.26 -9.25
C ILE A 47 -10.72 16.55 -10.06
N ILE A 48 -11.45 16.66 -11.17
CA ILE A 48 -11.46 17.86 -12.03
C ILE A 48 -11.95 19.08 -11.23
N GLU A 49 -13.07 18.96 -10.53
CA GLU A 49 -13.66 20.04 -9.70
C GLU A 49 -12.71 20.52 -8.59
N ASN A 50 -11.85 19.63 -8.10
CA ASN A 50 -10.92 19.91 -7.01
C ASN A 50 -9.46 20.04 -7.46
N PHE A 51 -9.18 20.08 -8.77
CA PHE A 51 -7.83 19.92 -9.31
C PHE A 51 -6.85 20.95 -8.74
N ASN A 52 -7.25 22.24 -8.73
CA ASN A 52 -6.42 23.34 -8.23
C ASN A 52 -6.21 23.32 -6.70
N LYS A 53 -6.88 22.40 -5.98
CA LYS A 53 -6.79 22.22 -4.52
C LYS A 53 -6.19 20.86 -4.16
N LEU A 54 -5.68 20.12 -5.14
CA LEU A 54 -5.05 18.83 -4.88
C LEU A 54 -3.77 19.03 -4.08
N THR A 55 -3.55 18.13 -3.14
CA THR A 55 -2.29 18.02 -2.40
C THR A 55 -1.66 16.69 -2.80
N ILE A 56 -0.52 16.77 -3.48
CA ILE A 56 0.26 15.63 -3.95
C ILE A 56 1.50 15.52 -3.09
N PHE A 57 1.91 14.30 -2.77
CA PHE A 57 3.05 14.00 -1.91
C PHE A 57 4.16 13.30 -2.69
N GLY A 58 5.39 13.47 -2.22
CA GLY A 58 6.57 12.77 -2.74
C GLY A 58 7.41 13.65 -3.66
N GLN A 59 8.20 13.01 -4.52
CA GLN A 59 9.25 13.67 -5.32
C GLN A 59 8.75 14.72 -6.33
N PHE A 60 7.46 14.69 -6.70
CA PHE A 60 6.85 15.53 -7.74
C PHE A 60 5.58 16.23 -7.24
N GLU A 61 5.61 16.76 -6.02
CA GLU A 61 4.44 17.41 -5.38
C GLU A 61 3.86 18.59 -6.18
N ASP A 62 4.69 19.29 -6.95
CA ASP A 62 4.28 20.41 -7.80
C ASP A 62 3.61 19.97 -9.13
N ASP A 63 3.64 18.67 -9.46
CA ASP A 63 3.09 18.13 -10.71
C ASP A 63 1.88 17.23 -10.46
N SER A 64 0.73 17.88 -10.26
CA SER A 64 -0.54 17.18 -10.13
C SER A 64 -0.99 16.52 -11.44
N CYS A 65 -0.58 17.07 -12.59
CA CYS A 65 -0.98 16.57 -13.91
C CYS A 65 -0.49 15.13 -14.11
N ILE A 66 0.78 14.84 -13.85
CA ILE A 66 1.34 13.50 -14.06
C ILE A 66 0.72 12.48 -13.10
N THR A 67 0.45 12.88 -11.85
CA THR A 67 -0.20 12.02 -10.85
C THR A 67 -1.62 11.64 -11.29
N VAL A 68 -2.43 12.64 -11.66
CA VAL A 68 -3.81 12.42 -12.14
C VAL A 68 -3.79 11.60 -13.43
N LYS A 69 -2.84 11.83 -14.33
CA LYS A 69 -2.69 11.05 -15.57
C LYS A 69 -2.47 9.56 -15.28
N PHE A 70 -1.52 9.21 -14.41
CA PHE A 70 -1.31 7.81 -14.04
C PHE A 70 -2.51 7.20 -13.31
N TRP A 71 -3.19 7.96 -12.45
CA TRP A 71 -4.41 7.50 -11.81
C TRP A 71 -5.51 7.18 -12.82
N VAL A 72 -5.78 8.09 -13.78
CA VAL A 72 -6.81 7.91 -14.81
C VAL A 72 -6.55 6.62 -15.59
N TYR A 73 -5.37 6.45 -16.15
CA TYR A 73 -5.07 5.24 -16.93
C TYR A 73 -5.06 3.98 -16.08
N ASP A 74 -4.57 4.01 -14.84
CA ASP A 74 -4.58 2.83 -13.96
C ASP A 74 -6.02 2.36 -13.69
N ARG A 75 -6.94 3.29 -13.45
CA ARG A 75 -8.37 2.96 -13.28
C ARG A 75 -9.00 2.48 -14.57
N LEU A 76 -8.72 3.13 -15.71
CA LEU A 76 -9.24 2.70 -17.02
C LEU A 76 -8.78 1.27 -17.42
N PHE A 77 -7.51 0.93 -17.20
CA PHE A 77 -6.99 -0.41 -17.48
C PHE A 77 -7.51 -1.49 -16.54
N LYS A 78 -8.09 -1.10 -15.39
CA LYS A 78 -8.69 -1.96 -14.37
C LYS A 78 -10.22 -1.98 -14.41
N LEU A 79 -10.86 -1.17 -15.27
CA LEU A 79 -12.31 -1.22 -15.46
C LEU A 79 -12.71 -2.64 -15.89
N PRO A 80 -13.57 -3.33 -15.12
CA PRO A 80 -14.02 -4.67 -15.48
C PRO A 80 -14.91 -4.64 -16.72
N ILE A 81 -14.86 -5.71 -17.51
CA ILE A 81 -15.64 -5.84 -18.75
C ILE A 81 -16.51 -7.09 -18.63
N ASN A 82 -17.79 -6.97 -18.97
CA ASN A 82 -18.77 -8.06 -18.86
C ASN A 82 -18.58 -9.18 -19.90
N ASN A 83 -17.88 -8.90 -20.99
CA ASN A 83 -17.72 -9.80 -22.14
C ASN A 83 -16.26 -10.27 -22.28
N THR A 84 -16.02 -11.31 -23.11
CA THR A 84 -14.68 -11.75 -23.55
C THR A 84 -13.95 -10.75 -24.46
N ASN A 85 -14.41 -9.49 -24.50
CA ASN A 85 -13.86 -8.44 -25.35
C ASN A 85 -12.57 -7.90 -24.75
N VAL A 86 -11.65 -7.47 -25.62
CA VAL A 86 -10.45 -6.75 -25.20
C VAL A 86 -10.86 -5.36 -24.69
N ASN A 87 -10.24 -4.92 -23.58
CA ASN A 87 -10.41 -3.56 -23.07
C ASN A 87 -9.97 -2.53 -24.12
N ASP A 88 -10.93 -1.78 -24.65
CA ASP A 88 -10.68 -0.66 -25.55
C ASP A 88 -10.77 0.65 -24.77
N ILE A 89 -9.67 0.97 -24.09
CA ILE A 89 -9.54 2.22 -23.32
C ILE A 89 -9.73 3.45 -24.20
N ASN A 90 -9.43 3.38 -25.51
CA ASN A 90 -9.54 4.53 -26.40
C ASN A 90 -11.01 4.88 -26.64
N LYS A 91 -11.88 3.87 -26.76
CA LYS A 91 -13.34 4.07 -26.75
C LYS A 91 -13.79 4.79 -25.48
N VAL A 92 -13.32 4.34 -24.31
CA VAL A 92 -13.69 4.98 -23.03
C VAL A 92 -13.21 6.43 -22.98
N ILE A 93 -11.94 6.67 -23.32
CA ILE A 93 -11.35 8.02 -23.36
C ILE A 93 -12.11 8.96 -24.28
N LEU A 94 -12.51 8.48 -25.46
CA LEU A 94 -13.30 9.26 -26.41
C LEU A 94 -14.65 9.67 -25.80
N LYS A 95 -15.34 8.74 -25.13
CA LYS A 95 -16.60 9.04 -24.44
C LYS A 95 -16.42 9.99 -23.26
N LEU A 96 -15.33 9.90 -22.51
CA LEU A 96 -15.03 10.86 -21.45
C LEU A 96 -14.86 12.28 -22.02
N LYS A 97 -14.11 12.44 -23.11
CA LYS A 97 -13.91 13.75 -23.78
C LYS A 97 -15.20 14.35 -24.33
N GLU A 98 -16.14 13.52 -24.77
CA GLU A 98 -17.44 13.97 -25.29
C GLU A 98 -18.42 14.39 -24.18
N ASN A 99 -18.33 13.78 -23.00
CA ASN A 99 -19.36 13.91 -21.95
C ASN A 99 -18.91 14.69 -20.70
N ILE A 100 -17.61 14.91 -20.52
CA ILE A 100 -17.03 15.57 -19.35
C ILE A 100 -16.32 16.85 -19.79
N ASP A 101 -16.56 17.93 -19.04
CA ASP A 101 -15.82 19.18 -19.19
C ASP A 101 -14.41 19.02 -18.60
N LEU A 102 -13.40 19.21 -19.44
CA LEU A 102 -11.99 19.02 -19.11
C LEU A 102 -11.23 20.35 -19.01
N ASP A 103 -11.90 21.50 -19.08
CA ASP A 103 -11.25 22.81 -19.18
C ASP A 103 -10.29 23.09 -18.03
N THR A 104 -10.63 22.63 -16.81
CA THR A 104 -9.79 22.80 -15.62
C THR A 104 -8.45 22.05 -15.74
N ILE A 105 -8.41 20.96 -16.49
CA ILE A 105 -7.23 20.09 -16.64
C ILE A 105 -6.67 20.06 -18.07
N LYS A 106 -7.10 20.98 -18.94
CA LYS A 106 -6.75 20.99 -20.37
C LYS A 106 -5.23 20.99 -20.60
N GLU A 107 -4.49 21.76 -19.81
CA GLU A 107 -3.04 21.91 -19.93
C GLU A 107 -2.29 20.62 -19.56
N CYS A 108 -2.89 19.75 -18.75
CA CYS A 108 -2.27 18.49 -18.33
C CYS A 108 -2.15 17.47 -19.47
N ASN A 109 -2.92 17.64 -20.55
CA ASN A 109 -3.00 16.70 -21.66
C ASN A 109 -3.19 15.26 -21.13
N ILE A 110 -4.19 15.05 -20.26
CA ILE A 110 -4.38 13.79 -19.52
C ILE A 110 -4.39 12.58 -20.45
N PHE A 111 -5.05 12.67 -21.60
CA PHE A 111 -5.31 11.53 -22.49
C PHE A 111 -4.32 11.39 -23.66
N ASN A 112 -3.02 11.60 -23.42
CA ASN A 112 -1.99 11.53 -24.44
C ASN A 112 -1.07 10.30 -24.34
N PHE A 113 -1.42 9.31 -23.51
CA PHE A 113 -0.73 8.02 -23.54
C PHE A 113 -1.35 7.13 -24.63
N THR A 114 -0.51 6.62 -25.52
CA THR A 114 -0.91 5.76 -26.65
C THR A 114 -0.20 4.42 -26.55
N PHE A 115 -0.41 3.66 -25.47
CA PHE A 115 0.44 2.50 -25.16
C PHE A 115 -0.34 1.23 -24.86
N SER A 116 0.36 0.10 -24.95
CA SER A 116 -0.12 -1.17 -24.44
C SER A 116 -0.33 -1.11 -22.93
N LYS A 117 -1.22 -1.96 -22.40
CA LYS A 117 -1.40 -2.14 -20.95
C LYS A 117 -0.07 -2.45 -20.26
N GLU A 118 0.76 -3.28 -20.87
CA GLU A 118 2.06 -3.67 -20.33
C GLU A 118 3.02 -2.48 -20.20
N ASP A 119 3.14 -1.67 -21.25
CA ASP A 119 4.04 -0.51 -21.24
C ASP A 119 3.54 0.59 -20.31
N PHE A 120 2.22 0.76 -20.20
CA PHE A 120 1.63 1.61 -19.17
C PHE A 120 2.08 1.20 -17.75
N TYR A 121 1.99 -0.08 -17.40
CA TYR A 121 2.39 -0.51 -16.05
C TYR A 121 3.89 -0.42 -15.81
N LYS A 122 4.73 -0.54 -16.84
CA LYS A 122 6.16 -0.21 -16.72
C LYS A 122 6.37 1.25 -16.37
N MET A 123 5.76 2.16 -17.13
CA MET A 123 5.82 3.60 -16.86
C MET A 123 5.30 3.96 -15.49
N LYS A 124 4.17 3.39 -15.08
CA LYS A 124 3.57 3.63 -13.77
C LYS A 124 4.51 3.18 -12.66
N SER A 125 5.13 2.00 -12.80
CA SER A 125 6.11 1.49 -11.83
C SER A 125 7.31 2.44 -11.68
N LEU A 126 7.85 2.91 -12.80
CA LEU A 126 8.92 3.91 -12.82
C LEU A 126 8.53 5.21 -12.10
N TYR A 127 7.37 5.76 -12.45
CA TYR A 127 6.86 7.00 -11.86
C TYR A 127 6.57 6.85 -10.36
N ASP A 128 5.87 5.79 -9.95
CA ASP A 128 5.56 5.53 -8.54
C ASP A 128 6.84 5.34 -7.73
N TYR A 129 7.83 4.62 -8.27
CA TYR A 129 9.12 4.41 -7.60
C TYR A 129 9.89 5.71 -7.42
N ALA A 130 9.97 6.54 -8.47
CA ALA A 130 10.58 7.86 -8.39
C ALA A 130 9.85 8.77 -7.38
N THR A 131 8.52 8.74 -7.38
CA THR A 131 7.67 9.49 -6.44
C THR A 131 7.95 9.10 -4.98
N ASN A 132 8.19 7.81 -4.73
CA ASN A 132 8.43 7.26 -3.40
C ASN A 132 9.89 7.35 -2.94
N TYR A 133 10.82 7.70 -3.83
CA TYR A 133 12.24 7.44 -3.67
C TYR A 133 12.83 8.07 -2.40
N ASN A 134 12.65 9.37 -2.20
CA ASN A 134 13.17 10.07 -1.02
C ASN A 134 12.55 9.56 0.27
N THR A 135 11.24 9.31 0.29
CA THR A 135 10.55 8.76 1.47
C THR A 135 11.11 7.39 1.87
N ILE A 136 11.38 6.52 0.90
CA ILE A 136 12.03 5.23 1.17
C ILE A 136 13.46 5.44 1.65
N LYS A 137 14.23 6.31 1.00
CA LYS A 137 15.63 6.60 1.37
C LYS A 137 15.74 7.11 2.80
N GLU A 138 14.93 8.07 3.19
CA GLU A 138 14.87 8.62 4.54
C GLU A 138 14.44 7.56 5.56
N TYR A 139 13.43 6.76 5.23
CA TYR A 139 13.00 5.65 6.08
C TYR A 139 14.14 4.65 6.32
N LEU A 140 14.86 4.24 5.26
CA LEU A 140 15.98 3.31 5.38
C LEU A 140 17.11 3.90 6.22
N ASN A 141 17.47 5.17 6.01
CA ASN A 141 18.48 5.86 6.81
C ASN A 141 18.10 5.86 8.30
N GLY A 142 16.83 6.14 8.62
CA GLY A 142 16.32 6.12 10.00
C GLY A 142 16.19 4.73 10.62
N LYS A 143 16.31 3.66 9.82
CA LYS A 143 16.20 2.25 10.26
C LYS A 143 17.50 1.46 10.10
N ASN A 144 18.64 2.14 9.93
CA ASN A 144 19.95 1.50 9.68
C ASN A 144 19.90 0.50 8.52
N TYR A 145 19.14 0.83 7.47
CA TYR A 145 18.92 -0.01 6.29
C TYR A 145 18.31 -1.39 6.60
N ILE A 146 17.54 -1.50 7.68
CA ILE A 146 16.72 -2.68 7.99
C ILE A 146 15.30 -2.45 7.49
N CYS A 147 14.74 -3.44 6.79
CA CYS A 147 13.40 -3.38 6.20
C CYS A 147 12.65 -4.72 6.36
N ASN A 148 11.36 -4.73 6.04
CA ASN A 148 10.60 -5.97 5.87
C ASN A 148 10.75 -6.51 4.45
N GLN A 149 10.31 -7.75 4.22
CA GLN A 149 10.41 -8.41 2.91
C GLN A 149 9.65 -7.65 1.82
N ASN A 150 8.49 -7.06 2.14
CA ASN A 150 7.65 -6.35 1.18
C ASN A 150 8.35 -5.10 0.63
N LEU A 151 8.96 -4.28 1.49
CA LEU A 151 9.71 -3.11 1.07
C LEU A 151 10.96 -3.52 0.27
N ARG A 152 11.63 -4.60 0.68
CA ARG A 152 12.76 -5.14 -0.09
C ARG A 152 12.35 -5.55 -1.51
N ASN A 153 11.29 -6.34 -1.64
CA ASN A 153 10.76 -6.78 -2.93
C ASN A 153 10.33 -5.59 -3.79
N TYR A 154 9.69 -4.58 -3.19
CA TYR A 154 9.30 -3.36 -3.89
C TYR A 154 10.50 -2.62 -4.46
N ILE A 155 11.56 -2.42 -3.67
CA ILE A 155 12.79 -1.73 -4.10
C ILE A 155 13.46 -2.51 -5.23
N ASP A 156 13.71 -3.81 -5.02
CA ASP A 156 14.45 -4.65 -5.97
C ASP A 156 13.73 -4.72 -7.32
N LYS A 157 12.41 -4.98 -7.32
CA LYS A 157 11.59 -5.07 -8.54
C LYS A 157 11.57 -3.75 -9.32
N ASN A 158 11.35 -2.63 -8.65
CA ASN A 158 11.26 -1.34 -9.36
C ASN A 158 12.63 -0.86 -9.84
N TYR A 159 13.71 -1.17 -9.12
CA TYR A 159 15.06 -0.89 -9.58
C TYR A 159 15.42 -1.73 -10.83
N GLU A 160 15.03 -3.00 -10.87
CA GLU A 160 15.20 -3.83 -12.07
C GLU A 160 14.45 -3.24 -13.28
N ILE A 161 13.19 -2.81 -13.10
CA ILE A 161 12.43 -2.13 -14.16
C ILE A 161 13.15 -0.85 -14.61
N TYR A 162 13.66 -0.06 -13.67
CA TYR A 162 14.41 1.15 -13.97
C TYR A 162 15.67 0.88 -14.80
N ILE A 163 16.50 -0.08 -14.41
CA ILE A 163 17.73 -0.42 -15.17
C ILE A 163 17.39 -0.91 -16.57
N ASN A 164 16.42 -1.82 -16.69
CA ASN A 164 15.97 -2.32 -17.99
C ASN A 164 15.45 -1.19 -18.90
N VAL A 165 14.73 -0.22 -18.35
CA VAL A 165 14.22 0.93 -19.11
C VAL A 165 15.35 1.90 -19.44
N LYS A 166 16.23 2.21 -18.50
CA LYS A 166 17.41 3.06 -18.69
C LYS A 166 18.26 2.54 -19.84
N ASP A 167 18.62 1.26 -19.81
CA ASP A 167 19.48 0.65 -20.82
C ASP A 167 18.82 0.64 -22.18
N LYS A 168 17.52 0.32 -22.23
CA LYS A 168 16.75 0.42 -23.46
C LYS A 168 16.75 1.85 -23.97
N CYS A 169 16.34 2.83 -23.19
CA CYS A 169 16.18 4.23 -23.62
C CYS A 169 17.50 4.92 -23.99
N ASN A 170 18.63 4.49 -23.45
CA ASN A 170 19.95 5.01 -23.83
C ASN A 170 20.53 4.35 -25.09
N SER A 171 19.87 3.34 -25.66
CA SER A 171 20.29 2.72 -26.92
C SER A 171 19.86 3.54 -28.14
N ASN A 172 20.53 3.35 -29.28
CA ASN A 172 20.31 4.13 -30.51
C ASN A 172 18.99 3.80 -31.24
N ASP A 173 18.23 2.81 -30.79
CA ASP A 173 17.03 2.26 -31.46
C ASP A 173 15.69 2.67 -30.79
N THR A 174 15.67 3.82 -30.11
CA THR A 174 14.69 4.11 -29.05
C THR A 174 13.70 5.22 -29.34
N ARG A 175 13.82 5.88 -30.50
CA ARG A 175 13.10 7.13 -30.82
C ARG A 175 11.57 7.04 -30.73
N ASN A 176 11.00 5.84 -30.57
CA ASN A 176 9.55 5.60 -30.49
C ASN A 176 9.13 4.79 -29.25
N ILE A 177 10.00 4.65 -28.24
CA ILE A 177 9.67 3.88 -27.04
C ILE A 177 9.12 4.83 -25.98
N GLU A 178 7.84 4.74 -25.70
CA GLU A 178 7.16 5.87 -25.06
C GLU A 178 7.36 5.92 -23.55
N TYR A 179 7.70 4.79 -22.93
CA TYR A 179 8.20 4.78 -21.55
C TYR A 179 9.52 5.52 -21.37
N CYS A 180 10.24 5.85 -22.46
CA CYS A 180 11.42 6.71 -22.39
C CYS A 180 11.08 8.16 -22.05
N THR A 181 9.88 8.64 -22.38
CA THR A 181 9.43 9.99 -21.95
C THR A 181 9.30 10.08 -20.43
N VAL A 182 8.76 9.03 -19.81
CA VAL A 182 8.67 8.92 -18.35
C VAL A 182 10.05 8.74 -17.73
N TYR A 183 10.92 7.93 -18.33
CA TYR A 183 12.31 7.84 -17.91
C TYR A 183 13.01 9.21 -17.95
N ASP A 184 12.86 9.98 -19.02
CA ASP A 184 13.46 11.31 -19.16
C ASP A 184 12.95 12.30 -18.11
N TYR A 185 11.67 12.17 -17.73
CA TYR A 185 11.07 12.95 -16.65
C TYR A 185 11.66 12.59 -15.29
N ILE A 186 11.75 11.30 -14.96
CA ILE A 186 12.17 10.85 -13.62
C ILE A 186 13.68 10.71 -13.45
N LYS A 187 14.48 10.60 -14.52
CA LYS A 187 15.91 10.22 -14.44
C LYS A 187 16.69 11.10 -13.48
N LYS A 188 16.32 12.38 -13.36
CA LYS A 188 16.93 13.35 -12.42
C LYS A 188 16.88 12.92 -10.96
N VAL A 189 15.84 12.20 -10.56
CA VAL A 189 15.72 11.62 -9.22
C VAL A 189 16.85 10.63 -8.94
N PHE A 190 17.30 9.94 -9.99
CA PHE A 190 18.32 8.89 -9.93
C PHE A 190 19.71 9.36 -10.42
N ILE A 191 19.87 10.63 -10.85
CA ILE A 191 21.13 11.14 -11.46
C ILE A 191 22.31 11.11 -10.49
N ASN A 192 22.06 11.25 -9.19
CA ASN A 192 23.11 11.26 -8.16
C ASN A 192 23.28 9.90 -7.46
N GLU A 193 22.51 8.89 -7.85
CA GLU A 193 22.44 7.60 -7.19
C GLU A 193 23.29 6.60 -7.97
N ASN A 194 24.61 6.57 -7.68
CA ASN A 194 25.51 5.56 -8.23
C ASN A 194 25.18 4.13 -7.74
N SER A 195 24.20 3.97 -6.84
CA SER A 195 23.78 2.68 -6.28
C SER A 195 22.27 2.65 -6.06
N SER A 196 21.67 1.47 -6.31
CA SER A 196 20.30 1.14 -5.89
C SER A 196 20.10 1.40 -4.40
N LEU A 197 18.90 1.83 -4.00
CA LEU A 197 18.45 1.63 -2.62
C LEU A 197 18.54 0.13 -2.30
N SER A 198 18.97 -0.21 -1.10
CA SER A 198 19.06 -1.59 -0.65
C SER A 198 18.87 -1.64 0.85
N CYS A 199 18.37 -2.77 1.34
CA CYS A 199 18.14 -2.99 2.75
C CYS A 199 18.27 -4.47 3.11
N LYS A 200 18.63 -4.75 4.36
CA LYS A 200 18.64 -6.09 4.95
C LYS A 200 17.29 -6.40 5.55
N VAL A 201 16.75 -7.57 5.24
CA VAL A 201 15.49 -8.01 5.84
C VAL A 201 15.78 -8.46 7.27
N LYS A 202 15.00 -7.96 8.23
CA LYS A 202 15.08 -8.48 9.61
C LYS A 202 14.59 -9.92 9.59
N HIS A 203 15.49 -10.88 9.70
CA HIS A 203 15.10 -12.23 10.09
C HIS A 203 14.61 -12.14 11.54
N SER A 204 13.40 -12.63 11.82
CA SER A 204 12.97 -12.84 13.19
C SER A 204 14.00 -13.76 13.86
N GLU A 205 14.57 -13.30 14.97
CA GLU A 205 15.39 -14.12 15.86
C GLU A 205 14.47 -15.13 16.55
N ASP A 206 14.00 -16.13 15.81
CA ASP A 206 13.39 -17.37 16.32
C ASP A 206 14.01 -18.61 15.66
N ASP A 207 15.19 -18.44 15.04
CA ASP A 207 15.98 -19.55 14.51
C ASP A 207 17.40 -19.50 15.11
N VAL A 208 17.46 -19.54 16.45
CA VAL A 208 18.65 -20.03 17.15
C VAL A 208 18.61 -21.55 17.05
N SER A 209 18.97 -22.08 15.87
CA SER A 209 19.50 -23.43 15.78
C SER A 209 20.90 -23.37 16.39
N GLU A 210 20.95 -23.68 17.67
CA GLU A 210 22.13 -24.04 18.44
C GLU A 210 22.96 -25.07 17.66
N LYS A 211 24.05 -24.61 17.03
CA LYS A 211 25.20 -25.46 16.73
C LYS A 211 26.41 -24.80 17.33
N GLU A 212 26.57 -25.09 18.61
CA GLU A 212 27.78 -24.81 19.38
C GLU A 212 29.01 -25.27 18.61
N GLN A 213 29.94 -24.33 18.50
CA GLN A 213 31.27 -24.52 17.99
C GLN A 213 32.14 -25.00 19.16
N HIS A 214 32.31 -26.32 19.31
CA HIS A 214 33.27 -26.88 20.25
C HIS A 214 34.13 -27.97 19.59
N VAL A 215 35.33 -27.60 19.13
CA VAL A 215 36.51 -28.47 19.23
C VAL A 215 37.75 -27.59 19.43
N THR A 216 38.09 -27.33 20.69
CA THR A 216 39.46 -27.01 21.11
C THR A 216 40.24 -28.32 21.29
N ARG A 217 41.44 -28.37 20.73
CA ARG A 217 42.45 -29.42 20.95
C ARG A 217 43.14 -29.23 22.31
N ARG A 218 43.22 -30.27 23.15
CA ARG A 218 44.48 -30.91 23.62
C ARG A 218 44.24 -31.95 24.73
N ASP A 219 44.82 -33.13 24.48
CA ASP A 219 45.57 -34.05 25.33
C ASP A 219 45.20 -34.40 26.79
N GLU A 220 45.11 -35.73 26.94
CA GLU A 220 45.77 -36.61 27.93
C GLU A 220 45.37 -36.55 29.42
N GLY A 221 44.83 -37.69 29.88
CA GLY A 221 45.44 -38.38 31.02
C GLY A 221 44.63 -38.51 32.31
N LEU A 222 44.22 -39.76 32.59
CA LEU A 222 44.19 -40.41 33.91
C LEU A 222 43.05 -40.06 34.90
N ALA A 223 42.15 -41.03 35.11
CA ALA A 223 41.37 -41.20 36.35
C ALA A 223 42.11 -42.17 37.30
N PRO A 224 41.64 -42.53 38.52
CA PRO A 224 40.54 -41.99 39.37
C PRO A 224 40.94 -41.84 40.88
N THR A 225 39.98 -41.44 41.75
CA THR A 225 39.75 -41.78 43.20
C THR A 225 39.28 -40.55 43.99
N LEU A 226 38.05 -40.48 44.53
CA LEU A 226 37.40 -41.16 45.68
C LEU A 226 37.93 -40.73 47.06
N SER A 227 37.12 -39.93 47.80
CA SER A 227 36.98 -39.87 49.28
C SER A 227 35.92 -38.79 49.63
N ASN A 228 34.70 -39.17 50.02
CA ASN A 228 34.20 -39.44 51.39
C ASN A 228 34.02 -38.20 52.30
N LEU A 229 32.75 -37.93 52.67
CA LEU A 229 32.15 -37.67 54.01
C LEU A 229 30.86 -36.83 53.77
N GLY A 230 29.62 -37.15 54.17
CA GLY A 230 29.04 -38.12 55.08
C GLY A 230 27.98 -37.44 55.96
N LYS A 231 26.67 -37.63 55.68
CA LYS A 231 25.48 -37.72 56.60
C LYS A 231 24.16 -37.47 55.82
N ARG A 232 23.39 -38.53 55.51
CA ARG A 232 22.20 -39.07 56.23
C ARG A 232 21.06 -38.06 56.36
N ASP A 233 20.00 -38.13 55.56
CA ASP A 233 18.86 -39.08 55.52
C ASP A 233 17.64 -38.49 56.27
N GLU A 234 16.52 -38.22 55.57
CA GLU A 234 15.28 -39.03 55.63
C GLU A 234 14.04 -38.25 55.10
N LYS A 235 13.09 -39.02 54.55
CA LYS A 235 11.96 -38.66 53.67
C LYS A 235 10.61 -38.49 54.42
N ILE A 236 9.82 -37.46 54.01
CA ILE A 236 8.41 -37.48 53.48
C ILE A 236 7.27 -38.07 54.38
N PRO A 237 5.97 -37.65 54.32
CA PRO A 237 5.30 -36.33 54.17
C PRO A 237 4.00 -36.19 55.04
N GLY A 238 3.23 -35.09 54.92
CA GLY A 238 1.82 -35.13 55.35
C GLY A 238 1.02 -33.81 55.32
N ILE A 239 0.22 -33.63 54.26
CA ILE A 239 -1.14 -33.06 54.19
C ILE A 239 -1.36 -31.59 54.60
N ASN A 240 -1.80 -30.76 53.63
CA ASN A 240 -2.74 -29.65 53.86
C ASN A 240 -3.77 -29.59 52.72
N VAL A 241 -5.05 -29.77 53.08
CA VAL A 241 -6.25 -29.62 52.24
C VAL A 241 -7.02 -28.37 52.71
N ILE A 242 -7.85 -27.85 51.80
CA ILE A 242 -8.32 -26.48 51.62
C ILE A 242 -9.66 -26.19 52.37
N THR A 243 -9.97 -24.89 52.50
CA THR A 243 -11.27 -24.19 52.24
C THR A 243 -12.34 -23.94 53.33
N GLU A 244 -12.55 -22.63 53.58
CA GLU A 244 -13.77 -21.80 53.38
C GLU A 244 -14.94 -21.67 54.40
N HIS A 245 -15.60 -20.49 54.26
CA HIS A 245 -16.89 -19.96 54.77
C HIS A 245 -16.89 -19.16 56.10
N GLU A 246 -17.55 -18.00 56.28
CA GLU A 246 -18.58 -17.30 55.49
C GLU A 246 -18.77 -15.80 55.85
N LYS A 247 -19.48 -15.13 54.93
CA LYS A 247 -19.96 -13.75 54.68
C LYS A 247 -20.65 -12.96 55.80
N ASN A 248 -20.70 -11.62 55.64
CA ASN A 248 -21.93 -10.79 55.63
C ASN A 248 -21.68 -9.35 55.12
N SER A 249 -22.48 -8.87 54.16
CA SER A 249 -22.39 -7.57 53.48
C SER A 249 -23.68 -6.74 53.64
N VAL A 250 -23.57 -5.40 53.68
CA VAL A 250 -24.67 -4.41 53.80
C VAL A 250 -24.78 -3.61 52.48
N PRO A 251 -25.98 -3.19 52.01
CA PRO A 251 -26.25 -3.00 50.59
C PRO A 251 -25.95 -1.58 50.07
N PHE A 252 -24.98 -1.47 49.16
CA PHE A 252 -24.67 -0.27 48.36
C PHE A 252 -25.77 0.14 47.35
N ALA A 253 -26.90 -0.57 47.32
CA ALA A 253 -27.92 -0.45 46.27
C ALA A 253 -28.86 0.76 46.38
N LYS A 254 -28.83 1.55 47.47
CA LYS A 254 -29.78 2.67 47.67
C LYS A 254 -29.26 4.05 47.24
N ILE A 255 -27.98 4.18 46.86
CA ILE A 255 -27.39 5.47 46.44
C ILE A 255 -27.48 5.68 44.92
N ILE A 256 -27.68 4.60 44.15
CA ILE A 256 -27.56 4.57 42.68
C ILE A 256 -28.78 5.21 41.97
N VAL A 257 -29.94 5.31 42.62
CA VAL A 257 -31.18 5.77 41.97
C VAL A 257 -31.35 7.30 42.00
N GLY A 258 -30.66 8.03 42.89
CA GLY A 258 -30.85 9.48 43.06
C GLY A 258 -29.97 10.37 42.17
N VAL A 259 -28.87 9.85 41.62
CA VAL A 259 -27.85 10.66 40.91
C VAL A 259 -27.82 10.38 39.41
N ILE A 260 -28.25 9.20 38.96
CA ILE A 260 -28.07 8.75 37.57
C ILE A 260 -29.16 9.30 36.63
N PHE A 261 -30.39 9.51 37.13
CA PHE A 261 -31.52 9.91 36.28
C PHE A 261 -31.45 11.36 35.73
N PRO A 262 -30.94 12.38 36.46
CA PRO A 262 -30.78 13.73 35.91
C PRO A 262 -29.65 13.82 34.87
N LEU A 263 -28.58 13.03 35.02
CA LEU A 263 -27.41 13.08 34.15
C LEU A 263 -27.70 12.53 32.75
N LEU A 264 -28.45 11.43 32.64
CA LEU A 264 -28.81 10.84 31.35
C LEU A 264 -29.73 11.75 30.51
N GLY A 265 -30.58 12.54 31.16
CA GLY A 265 -31.44 13.53 30.48
C GLY A 265 -30.66 14.68 29.86
N PHE A 266 -29.62 15.18 30.54
CA PHE A 266 -28.76 16.27 30.02
C PHE A 266 -27.89 15.79 28.85
N PHE A 267 -27.37 14.56 28.90
CA PHE A 267 -26.63 13.96 27.78
C PHE A 267 -27.50 13.73 26.54
N PHE A 268 -28.79 13.40 26.69
CA PHE A 268 -29.69 13.18 25.56
C PHE A 268 -29.98 14.48 24.78
N ILE A 269 -30.08 15.61 25.49
CA ILE A 269 -30.28 16.93 24.89
C ILE A 269 -29.01 17.41 24.18
N LEU A 270 -27.83 17.21 24.79
CA LEU A 270 -26.55 17.52 24.15
C LEU A 270 -26.28 16.63 22.92
N TYR A 271 -26.68 15.36 22.94
CA TYR A 271 -26.56 14.49 21.76
C TYR A 271 -27.45 14.96 20.59
N LYS A 272 -28.63 15.53 20.88
CA LYS A 272 -29.57 16.01 19.85
C LYS A 272 -29.24 17.42 19.32
N PHE A 273 -28.53 18.26 20.09
CA PHE A 273 -28.31 19.67 19.75
C PHE A 273 -26.83 20.13 19.71
N THR A 274 -25.85 19.27 19.94
CA THR A 274 -24.42 19.60 19.78
C THR A 274 -23.93 19.10 18.41
N PRO A 275 -23.24 19.92 17.57
CA PRO A 275 -22.76 19.50 16.24
C PRO A 275 -21.53 18.57 16.32
N PHE A 276 -21.41 17.78 17.38
CA PHE A 276 -20.27 16.92 17.66
C PHE A 276 -20.23 15.67 16.77
N LYS A 277 -21.34 15.32 16.11
CA LYS A 277 -21.40 14.20 15.16
C LYS A 277 -20.51 14.42 13.92
N SER A 278 -20.26 15.67 13.53
CA SER A 278 -19.34 16.00 12.43
C SER A 278 -17.87 16.02 12.88
N TRP A 279 -17.60 16.54 14.08
CA TRP A 279 -16.25 16.64 14.64
C TRP A 279 -15.68 15.29 15.11
N LEU A 280 -16.52 14.44 15.72
CA LEU A 280 -16.14 13.04 16.01
C LEU A 280 -15.91 12.25 14.72
N LYS A 281 -16.72 12.46 13.68
CA LYS A 281 -16.51 11.77 12.40
C LYS A 281 -15.17 12.19 11.78
N THR A 282 -14.78 13.46 11.83
CA THR A 282 -13.48 13.92 11.30
C THR A 282 -12.29 13.44 12.12
N ASN A 283 -12.37 13.44 13.45
CA ASN A 283 -11.25 12.98 14.29
C ASN A 283 -11.15 11.45 14.36
N LEU A 284 -12.27 10.71 14.32
CA LEU A 284 -12.27 9.25 14.21
C LEU A 284 -11.86 8.79 12.81
N LEU A 285 -12.18 9.54 11.74
CA LEU A 285 -11.62 9.30 10.41
C LEU A 285 -10.11 9.54 10.40
N LYS A 286 -9.61 10.64 10.99
CA LYS A 286 -8.16 10.88 11.11
C LYS A 286 -7.44 9.79 11.90
N LYS A 287 -8.04 9.30 12.99
CA LYS A 287 -7.43 8.26 13.82
C LYS A 287 -7.51 6.87 13.17
N LYS A 288 -8.63 6.54 12.52
CA LYS A 288 -8.80 5.31 11.73
C LYS A 288 -7.90 5.28 10.50
N ILE A 289 -7.68 6.43 9.86
CA ILE A 289 -6.67 6.57 8.79
C ILE A 289 -5.27 6.22 9.33
N ILE A 290 -4.91 6.63 10.55
CA ILE A 290 -3.61 6.32 11.17
C ILE A 290 -3.47 4.84 11.56
N GLU A 291 -4.55 4.19 12.01
CA GLU A 291 -4.58 2.81 12.48
C GLU A 291 -4.67 1.79 11.32
N ASP A 292 -5.42 2.08 10.25
CA ASP A 292 -5.44 1.26 9.02
C ASP A 292 -4.09 1.29 8.25
N TYR A 293 -3.13 2.17 8.62
CA TYR A 293 -1.77 2.16 8.04
C TYR A 293 -0.87 1.06 8.60
N GLU A 294 -1.23 0.42 9.72
CA GLU A 294 -0.44 -0.70 10.26
C GLU A 294 -0.83 -2.06 9.65
N ASP A 295 -2.04 -2.18 9.07
CA ASP A 295 -2.60 -3.47 8.59
C ASP A 295 -2.94 -3.54 7.08
N GLU A 296 -2.77 -2.47 6.27
CA GLU A 296 -2.91 -2.58 4.81
C GLU A 296 -1.65 -3.24 4.19
N GLU A 297 -1.72 -4.56 4.09
CA GLU A 297 -0.82 -5.47 3.40
C GLU A 297 -0.54 -5.03 1.93
N TYR A 298 0.76 -4.94 1.59
CA TYR A 298 1.24 -4.49 0.27
C TYR A 298 1.03 -5.56 -0.80
N THR A 299 -0.16 -5.65 -1.37
CA THR A 299 -0.41 -6.54 -2.49
C THR A 299 -0.32 -5.75 -3.80
N GLN A 300 0.87 -5.69 -4.39
CA GLN A 300 0.96 -5.49 -5.83
C GLN A 300 0.45 -6.77 -6.50
N GLU A 301 -0.60 -6.66 -7.32
CA GLU A 301 -0.97 -7.75 -8.23
C GLU A 301 0.27 -8.21 -9.00
N PRO A 302 0.60 -9.51 -8.99
CA PRO A 302 1.78 -10.01 -9.68
C PRO A 302 1.58 -9.84 -11.19
N LEU A 303 2.43 -9.03 -11.81
CA LEU A 303 2.59 -8.88 -13.27
C LEU A 303 2.88 -10.22 -14.01
N ASN A 304 2.98 -11.34 -13.30
CA ASN A 304 3.36 -12.65 -13.84
C ASN A 304 2.34 -13.25 -14.81
N GLU A 305 1.09 -12.78 -14.81
CA GLU A 305 0.07 -13.31 -15.72
C GLU A 305 0.29 -12.87 -17.19
N CYS A 306 0.98 -11.75 -17.44
CA CYS A 306 1.31 -11.31 -18.81
C CYS A 306 2.54 -12.00 -19.41
N TYR A 307 3.48 -12.47 -18.58
CA TYR A 307 4.72 -13.08 -19.07
C TYR A 307 4.57 -14.55 -19.51
N SER A 308 3.51 -15.24 -19.08
CA SER A 308 3.31 -16.67 -19.35
C SER A 308 2.74 -16.96 -20.75
N MET A 309 2.12 -15.97 -21.43
CA MET A 309 1.47 -16.20 -22.72
C MET A 309 2.42 -16.19 -23.93
N ARG A 310 3.69 -15.80 -23.77
CA ARG A 310 4.68 -15.67 -24.87
C ARG A 310 5.78 -16.74 -24.89
N ARG A 311 5.50 -17.95 -24.38
CA ARG A 311 6.30 -19.15 -24.68
C ARG A 311 5.42 -20.22 -25.30
N ARG A 312 5.02 -20.04 -26.56
CA ARG A 312 4.61 -21.16 -27.42
C ARG A 312 5.70 -21.43 -28.45
N HIS A 313 6.13 -22.68 -28.43
CA HIS A 313 7.25 -23.28 -29.14
C HIS A 313 7.18 -23.03 -30.66
N VAL A 314 8.24 -22.47 -31.23
CA VAL A 314 8.52 -22.55 -32.67
C VAL A 314 9.39 -23.78 -32.88
N HIS A 315 8.79 -24.87 -33.35
CA HIS A 315 9.53 -26.00 -33.90
C HIS A 315 9.86 -25.70 -35.36
N TYR A 316 11.15 -25.71 -35.71
CA TYR A 316 11.59 -25.74 -37.10
C TYR A 316 11.50 -27.18 -37.61
N HIS A 317 10.80 -27.36 -38.74
CA HIS A 317 10.94 -28.55 -39.58
C HIS A 317 11.98 -28.25 -40.68
N PRO A 318 13.00 -29.09 -40.87
CA PRO A 318 13.91 -28.98 -42.00
C PRO A 318 13.28 -29.60 -43.26
N LEU A 319 13.46 -28.92 -44.40
CA LEU A 319 13.42 -29.50 -45.73
C LEU A 319 14.83 -29.39 -46.33
#